data_AF-A0A952B6Q0-F1
#
_entry.id   AF-A0A952B6Q0-F1
#
_cell.length_a   1.000
_cell.length_b   1.000
_cell.length_c   1.000
_cell.angle_alpha   90.00
_cell.angle_beta   90.00
_cell.angle_gamma   90.00
#
_symmetry.space_group_name_H-M   'P 1'
#
loop_
_entity.id
_entity.type
_entity.pdbx_description
1 polymer ?
#
loop_
_entity_poly.entity_id
_entity_poly.type
_entity_poly.pdbx_seq_one_letter_code
_entity_poly.pdbx_strand_id
1 'polypeptide(L)'
;MSNKELSEKSVIKPTGIRNHFRLLVRLVCLIVAVLCLLPFRDNYAFLALVPAMSSLVAVTSILAAKTIQPILGLGLVTGLITLFRHRWFCRWICPMGLCLDGASCIGKNFDRKPCQTMSIGRWLLALTLGGAILGCPLFLWCDPLALFSGAFLLTEQHQMLAGAVSFLLVTLLLIFSLLWPHIWCRGLCPLGAFQDLLSIMSRSIRSALRSATDQPDCGYSGHPVARRTILGLLVGVTSASILRFTGYKPLQPLRPPGAVDELTFKGLCTRCGNCIRSCPHDIIRRDTGQYGISGILTPVLTFDENYCREDCTRCTWVCPSKALVSVNLDNKRDIQIGMAQVDMNLCLLGEDHECSACMLWCPYNAVSYVFSEAEYMLVPVIDAGKCNGCGACEVACPTSPRKAIRVLSNAKIS
;
A
#
# COMPACT_ATOMS: atom_id res chain seq x y z
N MET A 1 -43.28 42.42 39.50
CA MET A 1 -41.84 42.44 39.14
C MET A 1 -41.20 41.26 39.84
N SER A 2 -40.85 40.25 39.04
CA SER A 2 -40.71 38.84 39.41
C SER A 2 -39.27 38.45 39.69
N ASN A 3 -39.06 37.78 40.83
CA ASN A 3 -38.10 36.71 41.12
C ASN A 3 -36.83 36.66 40.26
N LYS A 4 -35.76 37.26 40.78
CA LYS A 4 -34.37 36.91 40.50
C LYS A 4 -33.81 36.39 41.82
N GLU A 5 -33.00 35.34 41.77
CA GLU A 5 -32.34 34.65 42.90
C GLU A 5 -33.11 33.47 43.50
N LEU A 6 -33.02 32.30 42.84
CA LEU A 6 -32.71 31.00 43.45
C LEU A 6 -32.82 29.89 42.38
N SER A 7 -31.70 29.57 41.73
CA SER A 7 -31.44 28.21 41.26
C SER A 7 -29.93 28.00 41.12
N GLU A 8 -29.36 27.60 42.26
CA GLU A 8 -28.05 26.99 42.41
C GLU A 8 -27.87 25.75 41.52
N LYS A 9 -26.64 25.60 41.03
CA LYS A 9 -25.87 24.35 40.96
C LYS A 9 -26.47 23.16 40.19
N SER A 10 -25.86 22.87 39.04
CA SER A 10 -25.08 21.62 38.80
C SER A 10 -24.85 21.32 37.32
N VAL A 11 -24.24 22.23 36.55
CA VAL A 11 -23.57 21.80 35.31
C VAL A 11 -22.17 21.32 35.68
N ILE A 12 -22.10 20.07 36.15
CA ILE A 12 -20.85 19.31 36.21
C ILE A 12 -20.27 19.33 34.78
N LYS A 13 -19.19 20.08 34.54
CA LYS A 13 -18.35 19.95 33.34
C LYS A 13 -17.56 18.64 33.47
N PRO A 14 -17.85 17.54 32.74
CA PRO A 14 -17.03 16.34 32.81
C PRO A 14 -16.13 16.28 31.57
N THR A 15 -15.13 17.16 31.46
CA THR A 15 -14.36 17.23 30.19
C THR A 15 -12.86 17.52 30.29
N GLY A 16 -12.26 17.61 31.47
CA GLY A 16 -10.80 17.77 31.61
C GLY A 16 -10.03 16.44 31.46
N ILE A 17 -10.24 15.53 32.40
CA ILE A 17 -9.42 14.32 32.60
C ILE A 17 -9.51 13.35 31.41
N ARG A 18 -10.73 13.08 30.91
CA ARG A 18 -10.95 12.14 29.79
C ARG A 18 -10.32 12.61 28.48
N ASN A 19 -10.20 13.92 28.27
CA ASN A 19 -9.58 14.49 27.08
C ASN A 19 -8.05 14.41 27.15
N HIS A 20 -7.46 14.66 28.32
CA HIS A 20 -6.02 14.53 28.55
C HIS A 20 -5.56 13.08 28.42
N PHE A 21 -6.28 12.13 29.01
CA PHE A 21 -5.98 10.71 28.89
C PHE A 21 -5.96 10.24 27.42
N ARG A 22 -6.98 10.62 26.64
CA ARG A 22 -7.01 10.29 25.20
C ARG A 22 -5.86 10.92 24.43
N LEU A 23 -5.49 12.16 24.74
CA LEU A 23 -4.35 12.83 24.10
C LEU A 23 -3.03 12.09 24.40
N LEU A 24 -2.83 11.70 25.67
CA LEU A 24 -1.66 10.93 26.09
C LEU A 24 -1.57 9.61 25.32
N VAL A 25 -2.66 8.85 25.23
CA VAL A 25 -2.67 7.58 24.47
C VAL A 25 -2.28 7.82 23.01
N ARG A 26 -2.84 8.85 22.36
CA ARG A 26 -2.50 9.16 20.95
C ARG A 26 -1.04 9.58 20.78
N LEU A 27 -0.48 10.34 21.73
CA LEU A 27 0.93 10.74 21.71
C LEU A 27 1.84 9.52 21.83
N VAL A 28 1.53 8.61 22.76
CA VAL A 28 2.26 7.34 22.91
C VAL A 28 2.17 6.53 21.61
N CYS A 29 0.98 6.38 21.01
CA CYS A 29 0.83 5.67 19.74
C CYS A 29 1.62 6.33 18.59
N LEU A 30 1.67 7.67 18.54
CA LEU A 30 2.47 8.39 17.55
C LEU A 30 3.97 8.13 17.75
N ILE A 31 4.46 8.22 18.99
CA ILE A 31 5.86 7.94 19.33
C ILE A 31 6.22 6.50 18.94
N VAL A 32 5.38 5.52 19.31
CA VAL A 32 5.60 4.11 18.94
C VAL A 32 5.60 3.93 17.43
N ALA A 33 4.65 4.54 16.71
CA ALA A 33 4.60 4.45 15.25
C ALA A 33 5.85 5.05 14.59
N VAL A 34 6.34 6.19 15.09
CA VAL A 34 7.58 6.82 14.65
C VAL A 34 8.78 5.91 14.93
N LEU A 35 8.90 5.36 16.14
CA LEU A 35 9.99 4.43 16.51
C LEU A 35 10.00 3.16 15.65
N CYS A 36 8.83 2.60 15.34
CA CYS A 36 8.71 1.44 14.44
C CYS A 36 9.14 1.75 12.99
N LEU A 37 9.04 3.01 12.58
CA LEU A 37 9.36 3.47 11.22
C LEU A 37 10.70 4.17 11.13
N LEU A 38 11.49 4.29 12.19
CA LEU A 38 12.84 4.81 12.10
C LEU A 38 13.85 3.69 11.81
N PRO A 39 14.95 3.99 11.10
CA PRO A 39 15.96 3.00 10.71
C PRO A 39 16.83 2.51 11.88
N PHE A 40 16.50 2.83 13.14
CA PHE A 40 17.33 2.52 14.32
C PHE A 40 17.44 1.02 14.66
N ARG A 41 16.72 0.14 13.96
CA ARG A 41 16.66 -1.28 14.31
C ARG A 41 16.69 -2.16 13.07
N ASP A 42 17.58 -3.16 13.06
CA ASP A 42 17.65 -4.23 12.03
C ASP A 42 16.39 -5.12 11.97
N ASN A 43 15.34 -4.78 12.71
CA ASN A 43 14.13 -5.56 12.80
C ASN A 43 13.04 -4.96 11.90
N TYR A 44 13.13 -5.28 10.61
CA TYR A 44 12.23 -4.82 9.55
C TYR A 44 10.77 -5.24 9.75
N ALA A 45 10.51 -6.22 10.64
CA ALA A 45 9.16 -6.71 10.96
C ALA A 45 8.23 -5.58 11.44
N PHE A 46 8.78 -4.56 12.12
CA PHE A 46 8.00 -3.44 12.63
C PHE A 46 7.48 -2.49 11.55
N LEU A 47 8.10 -2.47 10.36
CA LEU A 47 7.68 -1.60 9.25
C LEU A 47 6.24 -1.87 8.83
N ALA A 48 5.82 -3.15 8.83
CA ALA A 48 4.48 -3.52 8.44
C ALA A 48 3.41 -3.19 9.49
N LEU A 49 3.80 -3.04 10.76
CA LEU A 49 2.87 -2.95 11.87
C LEU A 49 1.94 -1.73 11.74
N VAL A 50 2.48 -0.56 11.38
CA VAL A 50 1.70 0.67 11.29
C VAL A 50 0.63 0.59 10.18
N PRO A 51 0.95 0.26 8.91
CA PRO A 51 -0.09 0.10 7.90
C PRO A 51 -1.01 -1.12 8.11
N ALA A 52 -0.52 -2.21 8.70
CA ALA A 52 -1.30 -3.43 8.94
C ALA A 52 -2.45 -3.22 9.94
N MET A 53 -2.39 -2.18 10.78
CA MET A 53 -3.49 -1.81 11.68
C MET A 53 -4.70 -1.20 10.95
N SER A 54 -4.57 -0.86 9.66
CA SER A 54 -5.69 -0.37 8.85
C SER A 54 -6.72 -1.47 8.63
N SER A 55 -7.91 -1.30 9.19
CA SER A 55 -9.03 -2.20 8.93
C SER A 55 -9.50 -2.16 7.48
N LEU A 56 -9.31 -1.02 6.80
CA LEU A 56 -9.61 -0.90 5.37
C LEU A 56 -8.66 -1.79 4.56
N VAL A 57 -7.34 -1.67 4.77
CA VAL A 57 -6.34 -2.49 4.08
C VAL A 57 -6.58 -3.97 4.31
N ALA A 58 -6.86 -4.38 5.55
CA ALA A 58 -7.14 -5.78 5.86
C ALA A 58 -8.34 -6.32 5.04
N VAL A 59 -9.48 -5.64 5.09
CA VAL A 59 -10.71 -6.13 4.46
C VAL A 59 -10.64 -6.07 2.94
N THR A 60 -10.11 -4.99 2.35
CA THR A 60 -9.98 -4.89 0.89
C THR A 60 -8.97 -5.88 0.34
N SER A 61 -7.89 -6.16 1.08
CA SER A 61 -6.87 -7.13 0.65
C SER A 61 -7.41 -8.55 0.72
N ILE A 62 -8.16 -8.92 1.76
CA ILE A 62 -8.84 -10.22 1.84
C ILE A 62 -9.85 -10.38 0.70
N LEU A 63 -10.63 -9.34 0.42
CA LEU A 63 -11.63 -9.38 -0.64
C LEU A 63 -10.99 -9.53 -2.04
N ALA A 64 -9.90 -8.80 -2.29
CA ALA A 64 -9.18 -8.84 -3.55
C ALA A 64 -8.34 -10.11 -3.75
N ALA A 65 -7.60 -10.53 -2.73
CA ALA A 65 -6.72 -11.69 -2.79
C ALA A 65 -7.40 -13.02 -2.44
N LYS A 66 -8.68 -12.98 -1.99
CA LYS A 66 -9.48 -14.13 -1.55
C LYS A 66 -8.77 -15.05 -0.55
N THR A 67 -7.85 -14.51 0.23
CA THR A 67 -6.99 -15.27 1.15
C THR A 67 -6.75 -14.48 2.42
N ILE A 68 -6.69 -15.18 3.57
CA ILE A 68 -6.45 -14.58 4.88
C ILE A 68 -5.00 -14.90 5.29
N GLN A 69 -4.28 -13.89 5.77
CA GLN A 69 -2.91 -14.05 6.27
C GLN A 69 -2.75 -13.40 7.65
N PRO A 70 -1.78 -13.88 8.47
CA PRO A 70 -1.58 -13.39 9.83
C PRO A 70 -1.39 -11.87 9.93
N ILE A 71 -0.68 -11.26 8.97
CA ILE A 71 -0.39 -9.81 8.99
C ILE A 71 -1.65 -8.94 8.88
N LEU A 72 -2.70 -9.45 8.23
CA LEU A 72 -4.00 -8.76 8.10
C LEU A 72 -4.83 -8.85 9.39
N GLY A 73 -4.44 -9.73 10.32
CA GLY A 73 -5.14 -9.94 11.59
C GLY A 73 -5.23 -8.67 12.45
N LEU A 74 -4.18 -7.84 12.46
CA LEU A 74 -4.19 -6.57 13.21
C LEU A 74 -5.31 -5.63 12.74
N GLY A 75 -5.48 -5.46 11.42
CA GLY A 75 -6.53 -4.65 10.84
C GLY A 75 -7.93 -5.26 11.03
N LEU A 76 -8.05 -6.59 11.05
CA LEU A 76 -9.31 -7.25 11.39
C LEU A 76 -9.71 -7.00 12.84
N VAL A 77 -8.77 -7.09 13.78
CA VAL A 77 -9.01 -6.78 15.20
C VAL A 77 -9.46 -5.32 15.37
N THR A 78 -8.80 -4.36 14.71
CA THR A 78 -9.22 -2.95 14.78
C THR A 78 -10.59 -2.73 14.15
N GLY A 79 -10.92 -3.46 13.08
CA GLY A 79 -12.25 -3.51 12.47
C GLY A 79 -13.33 -4.04 13.42
N LEU A 80 -13.06 -5.17 14.10
CA LEU A 80 -13.96 -5.79 15.07
C LEU A 80 -14.28 -4.85 16.24
N ILE A 81 -13.27 -4.19 16.81
CA ILE A 81 -13.49 -3.20 17.88
C ILE A 81 -14.37 -2.04 17.38
N THR A 82 -14.17 -1.62 16.13
CA THR A 82 -14.92 -0.51 15.53
C THR A 82 -16.40 -0.85 15.28
N LEU A 83 -16.74 -2.13 15.04
CA LEU A 83 -18.14 -2.57 15.00
C LEU A 83 -18.87 -2.17 16.28
N PHE A 84 -18.23 -2.30 17.44
CA PHE A 84 -18.85 -1.94 18.72
C PHE A 84 -18.72 -0.44 19.06
N ARG A 85 -17.61 0.20 18.66
CA ARG A 85 -17.31 1.59 18.99
C ARG A 85 -16.98 2.44 17.76
N HIS A 86 -17.92 3.34 17.44
CA HIS A 86 -17.83 4.27 16.30
C HIS A 86 -16.51 5.06 16.28
N ARG A 87 -15.76 4.93 15.19
CA ARG A 87 -14.46 5.59 14.94
C ARG A 87 -13.45 5.44 16.08
N TRP A 88 -13.45 4.30 16.77
CA TRP A 88 -12.57 4.08 17.91
C TRP A 88 -11.09 4.21 17.55
N PHE A 89 -10.67 3.56 16.46
CA PHE A 89 -9.28 3.60 16.01
C PHE A 89 -8.80 5.03 15.69
N CYS A 90 -9.59 5.80 14.93
CA CYS A 90 -9.25 7.19 14.61
C CYS A 90 -9.14 8.08 15.85
N ARG A 91 -9.94 7.82 16.90
CA ARG A 91 -10.00 8.63 18.13
C ARG A 91 -8.90 8.30 19.14
N TRP A 92 -8.36 7.09 19.14
CA TRP A 92 -7.45 6.62 20.18
C TRP A 92 -6.05 6.25 19.67
N ILE A 93 -5.92 5.71 18.46
CA ILE A 93 -4.69 5.05 18.03
C ILE A 93 -4.05 5.72 16.81
N CYS A 94 -4.87 6.18 15.85
CA CYS A 94 -4.35 6.61 14.55
C CYS A 94 -3.30 7.75 14.66
N PRO A 95 -2.01 7.50 14.32
CA PRO A 95 -0.95 8.50 14.41
C PRO A 95 -1.19 9.66 13.44
N MET A 96 -1.54 9.35 12.19
CA MET A 96 -1.89 10.36 11.19
C MET A 96 -3.11 11.20 11.62
N GLY A 97 -4.06 10.59 12.34
CA GLY A 97 -5.20 11.30 12.91
C GLY A 97 -4.78 12.34 13.94
N LEU A 98 -3.77 12.06 14.77
CA LEU A 98 -3.24 13.04 15.72
C LEU A 98 -2.52 14.19 15.00
N CYS A 99 -1.68 13.88 14.00
CA CYS A 99 -0.97 14.90 13.22
C CYS A 99 -1.95 15.87 12.53
N LEU A 100 -2.99 15.34 11.89
CA LEU A 100 -4.01 16.14 11.21
C LEU A 100 -4.89 16.93 12.18
N ASP A 101 -5.28 16.34 13.32
CA ASP A 101 -6.04 17.07 14.34
C ASP A 101 -5.19 18.20 14.95
N GLY A 102 -3.89 18.00 15.12
CA GLY A 102 -2.93 19.04 15.53
C GLY A 102 -2.88 20.19 14.52
N ALA A 103 -2.68 19.88 13.24
CA ALA A 103 -2.71 20.88 12.16
C ALA A 103 -4.04 21.65 12.12
N SER A 104 -5.17 20.96 12.26
CA SER A 104 -6.48 21.59 12.29
C SER A 104 -6.73 22.45 13.54
N CYS A 105 -6.14 22.13 14.69
CA CYS A 105 -6.21 22.97 15.87
C CYS A 105 -5.43 24.27 15.68
N ILE A 106 -4.24 24.22 15.07
CA ILE A 106 -3.47 25.42 14.69
C ILE A 106 -4.25 26.26 13.68
N GLY A 107 -4.92 25.60 12.72
CA GLY A 107 -5.70 26.22 11.66
C GLY A 107 -6.90 27.04 12.12
N LYS A 108 -7.48 26.71 13.29
CA LYS A 108 -8.63 27.46 13.85
C LYS A 108 -8.31 28.91 14.17
N ASN A 109 -7.03 29.23 14.37
CA ASN A 109 -6.58 30.60 14.61
C ASN A 109 -6.69 31.50 13.36
N PHE A 110 -6.95 30.92 12.18
CA PHE A 110 -7.06 31.66 10.92
C PHE A 110 -8.51 32.07 10.56
N ASP A 111 -9.48 31.93 11.48
CA ASP A 111 -10.89 32.37 11.35
C ASP A 111 -11.60 31.98 10.03
N ARG A 112 -11.19 30.86 9.41
CA ARG A 112 -11.81 30.37 8.18
C ARG A 112 -13.06 29.55 8.48
N LYS A 113 -14.13 29.80 7.72
CA LYS A 113 -15.39 29.06 7.84
C LYS A 113 -15.16 27.56 7.56
N PRO A 114 -15.74 26.66 8.37
CA PRO A 114 -15.69 25.23 8.08
C PRO A 114 -16.34 24.97 6.72
N CYS A 115 -15.62 24.28 5.83
CA CYS A 115 -16.16 23.89 4.53
C CYS A 115 -17.33 22.92 4.73
N GLN A 116 -18.42 23.11 3.97
CA GLN A 116 -19.55 22.16 3.96
C GLN A 116 -19.02 20.75 3.64
N THR A 117 -19.57 19.75 4.33
CA THR A 117 -19.06 18.38 4.33
C THR A 117 -19.16 17.75 2.94
N MET A 118 -18.08 17.72 2.18
CA MET A 118 -17.97 16.84 1.02
C MET A 118 -17.81 15.40 1.52
N SER A 119 -18.76 14.51 1.18
CA SER A 119 -18.72 13.09 1.58
C SER A 119 -17.92 12.22 0.60
N ILE A 120 -16.82 12.77 0.05
CA ILE A 120 -15.98 12.12 -0.97
C ILE A 120 -15.42 10.78 -0.45
N GLY A 121 -15.06 10.70 0.83
CA GLY A 121 -14.53 9.49 1.45
C GLY A 121 -15.46 8.28 1.33
N ARG A 122 -16.80 8.49 1.31
CA ARG A 122 -17.77 7.40 1.08
C ARG A 122 -17.74 6.90 -0.36
N TRP A 123 -17.51 7.78 -1.33
CA TRP A 123 -17.33 7.41 -2.73
C TRP A 123 -16.01 6.68 -2.93
N LEU A 124 -14.90 7.21 -2.42
CA LEU A 124 -13.59 6.54 -2.47
C LEU A 124 -13.67 5.13 -1.86
N LEU A 125 -14.34 4.99 -0.72
CA LEU A 125 -14.58 3.69 -0.11
C LEU A 125 -15.41 2.76 -1.02
N ALA A 126 -16.54 3.22 -1.53
CA ALA A 126 -17.42 2.40 -2.36
C ALA A 126 -16.73 1.94 -3.64
N LEU A 127 -15.97 2.83 -4.30
CA LEU A 127 -15.15 2.49 -5.47
C LEU A 127 -14.07 1.47 -5.12
N THR A 128 -13.41 1.63 -3.97
CA THR A 128 -12.37 0.70 -3.51
C THR A 128 -12.94 -0.67 -3.18
N LEU A 129 -14.08 -0.75 -2.47
CA LEU A 129 -14.76 -2.01 -2.16
C LEU A 129 -15.29 -2.69 -3.42
N GLY A 130 -15.91 -1.93 -4.34
CA GLY A 130 -16.40 -2.45 -5.62
C GLY A 130 -15.26 -3.00 -6.47
N GLY A 131 -14.16 -2.25 -6.59
CA GLY A 131 -12.97 -2.70 -7.31
C GLY A 131 -12.28 -3.90 -6.64
N ALA A 132 -12.27 -3.96 -5.30
CA ALA A 132 -11.70 -5.07 -4.55
C ALA A 132 -12.37 -6.42 -4.85
N ILE A 133 -13.68 -6.46 -5.16
CA ILE A 133 -14.39 -7.69 -5.55
C ILE A 133 -13.74 -8.33 -6.78
N LEU A 134 -13.22 -7.50 -7.69
CA LEU A 134 -12.49 -7.91 -8.91
C LEU A 134 -10.97 -7.82 -8.74
N GLY A 135 -10.44 -7.85 -7.52
CA GLY A 135 -8.99 -7.82 -7.26
C GLY A 135 -8.32 -6.45 -7.46
N CYS A 136 -9.07 -5.39 -7.77
CA CYS A 136 -8.51 -4.07 -8.13
C CYS A 136 -9.00 -2.96 -7.19
N PRO A 137 -8.58 -2.93 -5.91
CA PRO A 137 -8.99 -1.86 -4.99
C PRO A 137 -8.37 -0.50 -5.38
N LEU A 138 -9.14 0.32 -6.10
CA LEU A 138 -8.64 1.49 -6.85
C LEU A 138 -7.94 2.57 -6.01
N PHE A 139 -8.45 2.89 -4.81
CA PHE A 139 -7.95 4.00 -3.99
C PHE A 139 -7.31 3.53 -2.68
N LEU A 140 -6.82 2.29 -2.63
CA LEU A 140 -6.24 1.75 -1.41
C LEU A 140 -4.96 2.48 -0.96
N TRP A 141 -4.25 3.11 -1.91
CA TRP A 141 -3.10 3.96 -1.65
C TRP A 141 -3.41 5.30 -0.97
N CYS A 142 -4.69 5.70 -0.90
CA CYS A 142 -5.12 6.84 -0.11
C CYS A 142 -5.30 6.51 1.38
N ASP A 143 -4.86 5.33 1.83
CA ASP A 143 -4.88 4.94 3.23
C ASP A 143 -3.95 5.84 4.08
N PRO A 144 -4.44 6.44 5.18
CA PRO A 144 -3.66 7.39 5.97
C PRO A 144 -2.44 6.77 6.66
N LEU A 145 -2.46 5.47 6.99
CA LEU A 145 -1.35 4.80 7.65
C LEU A 145 -0.26 4.42 6.64
N ALA A 146 -0.66 4.04 5.42
CA ALA A 146 0.27 3.85 4.32
C ALA A 146 0.97 5.16 3.92
N LEU A 147 0.22 6.26 3.82
CA LEU A 147 0.78 7.59 3.56
C LEU A 147 1.74 8.03 4.66
N PHE A 148 1.35 7.83 5.92
CA PHE A 148 2.22 8.10 7.08
C PHE A 148 3.51 7.29 7.00
N SER A 149 3.42 5.98 6.72
CA SER A 149 4.58 5.10 6.56
C SER A 149 5.50 5.54 5.41
N GLY A 150 4.91 5.94 4.28
CA GLY A 150 5.64 6.37 3.09
C GLY A 150 6.49 7.62 3.28
N ALA A 151 6.08 8.53 4.18
CA ALA A 151 6.85 9.75 4.49
C ALA A 151 8.20 9.46 5.15
N PHE A 152 8.35 8.32 5.82
CA PHE A 152 9.62 7.91 6.44
C PHE A 152 10.61 7.31 5.44
N LEU A 153 10.27 7.21 4.14
CA LEU A 153 11.26 6.78 3.14
C LEU A 153 12.42 7.78 2.97
N LEU A 154 12.24 9.04 3.38
CA LEU A 154 13.29 10.05 3.36
C LEU A 154 14.50 9.71 4.23
N THR A 155 14.36 8.80 5.20
CA THR A 155 15.48 8.38 6.05
C THR A 155 16.47 7.48 5.30
N GLU A 156 16.12 6.99 4.11
CA GLU A 156 16.99 6.16 3.28
C GLU A 156 17.80 7.02 2.30
N GLN A 157 19.11 7.08 2.52
CA GLN A 157 20.04 7.98 1.81
C GLN A 157 20.05 7.78 0.28
N HIS A 158 19.80 6.56 -0.21
CA HIS A 158 19.86 6.26 -1.65
C HIS A 158 18.56 6.59 -2.41
N GLN A 159 17.47 7.00 -1.74
CA GLN A 159 16.16 7.23 -2.38
C GLN A 159 15.53 8.59 -2.08
N MET A 160 16.35 9.62 -1.82
CA MET A 160 15.87 10.94 -1.38
C MET A 160 14.80 11.54 -2.29
N LEU A 161 14.97 11.47 -3.62
CA LEU A 161 13.98 12.03 -4.58
C LEU A 161 12.63 11.30 -4.50
N ALA A 162 12.64 9.97 -4.50
CA ALA A 162 11.42 9.18 -4.37
C ALA A 162 10.77 9.38 -3.00
N GLY A 163 11.57 9.45 -1.92
CA GLY A 163 11.16 9.75 -0.56
C GLY A 163 10.50 11.12 -0.43
N ALA A 164 11.04 12.13 -1.12
CA ALA A 164 10.53 13.49 -1.12
C ALA A 164 9.09 13.58 -1.61
N VAL A 165 8.69 12.76 -2.59
CA VAL A 165 7.32 12.75 -3.10
C VAL A 165 6.31 12.35 -2.00
N SER A 166 6.58 11.28 -1.25
CA SER A 166 5.70 10.83 -0.18
C SER A 166 5.65 11.83 0.99
N PHE A 167 6.80 12.42 1.34
CA PHE A 167 6.88 13.45 2.36
C PHE A 167 6.14 14.73 1.95
N LEU A 168 6.31 15.18 0.70
CA LEU A 168 5.60 16.32 0.12
C LEU A 168 4.10 16.06 0.14
N LEU A 169 3.64 14.86 -0.22
CA LEU A 169 2.22 14.49 -0.18
C LEU A 169 1.66 14.62 1.25
N VAL A 170 2.34 14.09 2.26
CA VAL A 170 1.91 14.22 3.67
C VAL A 170 1.95 15.68 4.12
N THR A 171 2.97 16.45 3.73
CA THR A 171 3.10 17.88 4.05
C THR A 171 1.96 18.69 3.45
N LEU A 172 1.63 18.46 2.17
CA LEU A 172 0.48 19.09 1.51
C LEU A 172 -0.83 18.73 2.21
N LEU A 173 -1.01 17.48 2.66
CA LEU A 173 -2.19 17.08 3.43
C LEU A 173 -2.29 17.80 4.78
N LEU A 174 -1.16 18.01 5.48
CA LEU A 174 -1.14 18.77 6.72
C LEU A 174 -1.46 20.26 6.48
N ILE A 175 -0.88 20.86 5.44
CA ILE A 175 -1.19 22.25 5.03
C ILE A 175 -2.67 22.37 4.65
N PHE A 176 -3.21 21.41 3.89
CA PHE A 176 -4.62 21.40 3.53
C PHE A 176 -5.53 21.29 4.77
N SER A 177 -5.13 20.49 5.76
CA SER A 177 -5.84 20.34 7.05
C SER A 177 -5.66 21.54 7.99
N LEU A 178 -4.63 22.34 7.79
CA LEU A 178 -4.41 23.65 8.44
C LEU A 178 -5.37 24.70 7.84
N LEU A 179 -5.53 24.71 6.51
CA LEU A 179 -6.42 25.64 5.80
C LEU A 179 -7.90 25.30 5.98
N TRP A 180 -8.25 24.01 6.01
CA TRP A 180 -9.62 23.51 6.20
C TRP A 180 -9.67 22.45 7.32
N PRO A 181 -9.98 22.87 8.57
CA PRO A 181 -9.96 21.99 9.73
C PRO A 181 -10.79 20.71 9.58
N HIS A 182 -10.18 19.56 9.87
CA HIS A 182 -10.77 18.22 9.87
C HIS A 182 -11.32 17.71 8.52
N ILE A 183 -10.98 18.36 7.40
CA ILE A 183 -11.47 17.98 6.06
C ILE A 183 -11.07 16.56 5.67
N TRP A 184 -9.83 16.15 5.98
CA TRP A 184 -9.35 14.80 5.69
C TRP A 184 -10.13 13.76 6.48
N CYS A 185 -10.10 13.83 7.81
CA CYS A 185 -10.70 12.83 8.69
C CYS A 185 -12.22 12.73 8.55
N ARG A 186 -12.93 13.84 8.28
CA ARG A 186 -14.40 13.83 8.13
C ARG A 186 -14.88 13.64 6.70
N GLY A 187 -14.12 14.10 5.71
CA GLY A 187 -14.60 14.23 4.32
C GLY A 187 -13.88 13.37 3.29
N LEU A 188 -12.58 13.09 3.43
CA LEU A 188 -11.78 12.43 2.37
C LEU A 188 -11.25 11.05 2.77
N CYS A 189 -10.95 10.83 4.05
CA CYS A 189 -10.26 9.63 4.52
C CYS A 189 -11.09 8.35 4.29
N PRO A 190 -10.63 7.41 3.43
CA PRO A 190 -11.39 6.20 3.12
C PRO A 190 -11.46 5.26 4.34
N LEU A 191 -10.40 5.21 5.16
CA LEU A 191 -10.39 4.45 6.42
C LEU A 191 -11.44 4.99 7.41
N GLY A 192 -11.61 6.31 7.49
CA GLY A 192 -12.63 6.93 8.35
C GLY A 192 -14.05 6.62 7.87
N ALA A 193 -14.28 6.69 6.55
CA ALA A 193 -15.55 6.30 5.94
C ALA A 193 -15.86 4.81 6.15
N PHE A 194 -14.83 3.94 6.12
CA PHE A 194 -14.99 2.52 6.37
C PHE A 194 -15.42 2.24 7.82
N GLN A 195 -14.81 2.92 8.78
CA GLN A 195 -15.20 2.81 10.19
C GLN A 195 -16.64 3.30 10.45
N ASP A 196 -17.09 4.33 9.74
CA ASP A 196 -18.49 4.77 9.78
C ASP A 196 -19.41 3.67 9.26
N LEU A 197 -19.10 3.09 8.10
CA LEU A 197 -19.87 2.00 7.50
C LEU A 197 -20.01 0.80 8.45
N LEU A 198 -18.90 0.36 9.06
CA LEU A 198 -18.90 -0.73 10.04
C LEU A 198 -19.82 -0.44 11.24
N SER A 199 -19.77 0.79 11.75
CA SER A 199 -20.60 1.19 12.90
C SER A 199 -22.09 1.32 12.58
N ILE A 200 -22.43 1.70 11.33
CA ILE A 200 -23.82 1.74 10.86
C ILE A 200 -24.36 0.32 10.71
N MET A 201 -23.57 -0.57 10.10
CA MET A 201 -23.90 -1.98 9.94
C MET A 201 -24.17 -2.65 11.29
N SER A 202 -23.31 -2.43 12.31
CA SER A 202 -23.50 -3.04 13.63
C SER A 202 -24.71 -2.50 14.40
N ARG A 203 -25.15 -1.27 14.14
CA ARG A 203 -26.38 -0.72 14.71
C ARG A 203 -27.61 -1.32 14.05
N SER A 204 -27.59 -1.44 12.71
CA SER A 204 -28.66 -2.07 11.94
C SER A 204 -28.86 -3.54 12.33
N ILE A 205 -27.77 -4.31 12.47
CA ILE A 205 -27.82 -5.70 12.93
C ILE A 205 -28.40 -5.78 14.36
N ARG A 206 -27.96 -4.90 15.27
CA ARG A 206 -28.49 -4.88 16.65
C ARG A 206 -29.96 -4.47 16.71
N SER A 207 -30.41 -3.54 15.88
CA SER A 207 -31.83 -3.18 15.81
C SER A 207 -32.66 -4.31 15.21
N ALA A 208 -32.17 -5.00 14.17
CA ALA A 208 -32.85 -6.16 13.60
C ALA A 208 -32.95 -7.33 14.59
N LEU A 209 -31.87 -7.61 15.33
CA LEU A 209 -31.86 -8.63 16.40
C LEU A 209 -32.79 -8.28 17.57
N ARG A 210 -32.95 -6.99 17.90
CA ARG A 210 -33.90 -6.53 18.92
C ARG A 210 -35.35 -6.50 18.43
N SER A 211 -35.56 -6.25 17.14
CA SER A 211 -36.89 -6.29 16.52
C SER A 211 -37.42 -7.72 16.35
N ALA A 212 -36.59 -8.75 16.53
CA ALA A 212 -37.08 -10.12 16.70
C ALA A 212 -37.80 -10.34 18.05
N THR A 213 -37.71 -9.37 18.98
CA THR A 213 -38.34 -9.40 20.30
C THR A 213 -39.43 -8.34 20.52
N ASP A 214 -39.73 -7.48 19.53
CA ASP A 214 -40.78 -6.45 19.62
C ASP A 214 -41.50 -6.26 18.27
N GLN A 215 -42.82 -6.06 18.32
CA GLN A 215 -43.70 -5.90 17.15
C GLN A 215 -43.29 -4.73 16.22
N PRO A 216 -43.54 -4.82 14.91
CA PRO A 216 -42.99 -3.91 13.93
C PRO A 216 -43.82 -2.62 13.80
N ASP A 217 -43.23 -1.48 14.15
CA ASP A 217 -43.73 -0.17 13.72
C ASP A 217 -43.28 0.14 12.29
N CYS A 218 -44.26 0.29 11.41
CA CYS A 218 -44.13 0.55 9.98
C CYS A 218 -43.63 1.99 9.73
N GLY A 219 -42.33 2.14 9.46
CA GLY A 219 -41.72 3.41 9.08
C GLY A 219 -40.52 3.24 8.16
N TYR A 220 -40.73 2.74 6.92
CA TYR A 220 -39.68 2.63 5.90
C TYR A 220 -39.33 4.00 5.33
N SER A 221 -38.37 4.68 5.96
CA SER A 221 -37.69 5.83 5.35
C SER A 221 -36.59 5.30 4.43
N GLY A 222 -36.84 5.35 3.12
CA GLY A 222 -35.84 5.04 2.11
C GLY A 222 -34.62 5.95 2.25
N HIS A 223 -33.52 5.41 2.79
CA HIS A 223 -32.31 6.19 3.05
C HIS A 223 -31.60 6.56 1.73
N PRO A 224 -31.41 7.86 1.41
CA PRO A 224 -30.64 8.31 0.22
C PRO A 224 -29.16 7.88 0.25
N VAL A 225 -28.68 7.38 1.40
CA VAL A 225 -27.33 6.83 1.59
C VAL A 225 -27.17 5.45 0.91
N ALA A 226 -28.24 4.65 0.78
CA ALA A 226 -28.20 3.35 0.11
C ALA A 226 -27.99 3.49 -1.40
N ARG A 227 -28.68 4.43 -2.06
CA ARG A 227 -28.55 4.64 -3.52
C ARG A 227 -27.13 5.04 -3.93
N ARG A 228 -26.50 5.97 -3.20
CA ARG A 228 -25.14 6.46 -3.51
C ARG A 228 -24.08 5.38 -3.27
N THR A 229 -24.24 4.55 -2.24
CA THR A 229 -23.31 3.45 -1.96
C THR A 229 -23.40 2.34 -3.00
N ILE A 230 -24.62 1.97 -3.42
CA ILE A 230 -24.84 1.04 -4.53
C ILE A 230 -24.21 1.57 -5.81
N LEU A 231 -24.45 2.84 -6.16
CA LEU A 231 -23.88 3.44 -7.37
C LEU A 231 -22.34 3.47 -7.30
N GLY A 232 -21.76 3.84 -6.17
CA GLY A 232 -20.30 3.81 -5.99
C GLY A 232 -19.70 2.41 -6.10
N LEU A 233 -20.36 1.39 -5.56
CA LEU A 233 -19.95 -0.01 -5.70
C LEU A 233 -20.01 -0.45 -7.16
N LEU A 234 -21.12 -0.17 -7.85
CA LEU A 234 -21.30 -0.49 -9.27
C LEU A 234 -20.23 0.19 -10.12
N VAL A 235 -19.97 1.49 -9.92
CA VAL A 235 -18.91 2.22 -10.63
C VAL A 235 -17.53 1.61 -10.34
N GLY A 236 -17.28 1.18 -9.10
CA GLY A 236 -16.02 0.51 -8.74
C GLY A 236 -15.86 -0.82 -9.48
N VAL A 237 -16.92 -1.63 -9.51
CA VAL A 237 -16.96 -2.91 -10.24
C VAL A 237 -16.79 -2.69 -11.74
N THR A 238 -17.57 -1.78 -12.35
CA THR A 238 -17.48 -1.52 -13.79
C THR A 238 -16.11 -0.94 -14.17
N SER A 239 -15.54 -0.04 -13.38
CA SER A 239 -14.20 0.50 -13.64
C SER A 239 -13.13 -0.60 -13.58
N ALA A 240 -13.20 -1.49 -12.58
CA ALA A 240 -12.27 -2.62 -12.48
C ALA A 240 -12.46 -3.63 -13.62
N SER A 241 -13.70 -3.91 -14.02
CA SER A 241 -14.01 -4.72 -15.21
C SER A 241 -13.42 -4.10 -16.46
N ILE A 242 -13.63 -2.81 -16.70
CA ILE A 242 -13.07 -2.10 -17.86
C ILE A 242 -11.55 -2.23 -17.85
N LEU A 243 -10.87 -1.96 -16.72
CA LEU A 243 -9.42 -2.11 -16.63
C LEU A 243 -8.92 -3.55 -16.88
N ARG A 244 -9.71 -4.57 -16.53
CA ARG A 244 -9.41 -5.99 -16.84
C ARG A 244 -9.62 -6.34 -18.31
N PHE A 245 -10.71 -5.86 -18.91
CA PHE A 245 -11.15 -6.25 -20.25
C PHE A 245 -10.55 -5.41 -21.37
N THR A 246 -10.16 -4.15 -21.12
CA THR A 246 -9.58 -3.29 -22.17
C THR A 246 -8.19 -3.72 -22.63
N GLY A 247 -7.59 -4.73 -21.99
CA GLY A 247 -6.40 -5.42 -22.51
C GLY A 247 -5.17 -4.52 -22.68
N TYR A 248 -5.18 -3.32 -22.08
CA TYR A 248 -4.04 -2.41 -22.16
C TYR A 248 -2.84 -3.07 -21.47
N LYS A 249 -1.87 -3.52 -22.28
CA LYS A 249 -0.59 -4.09 -21.84
C LYS A 249 0.48 -2.97 -21.92
N PRO A 250 0.60 -2.10 -20.91
CA PRO A 250 1.76 -1.22 -20.83
C PRO A 250 3.02 -2.09 -20.68
N LEU A 251 4.18 -1.50 -20.92
CA LEU A 251 5.46 -2.05 -20.50
C LEU A 251 5.30 -2.57 -19.05
N GLN A 252 5.68 -3.82 -18.81
CA GLN A 252 5.58 -4.39 -17.47
C GLN A 252 6.90 -4.18 -16.74
N PRO A 253 6.88 -3.55 -15.55
CA PRO A 253 8.07 -3.43 -14.74
C PRO A 253 8.44 -4.79 -14.13
N LEU A 254 9.70 -4.94 -13.78
CA LEU A 254 10.12 -6.01 -12.88
C LEU A 254 9.59 -5.71 -11.48
N ARG A 255 8.88 -6.68 -10.89
CA ARG A 255 8.32 -6.57 -9.54
C ARG A 255 9.11 -7.43 -8.55
N PRO A 256 9.17 -7.06 -7.26
CA PRO A 256 9.79 -7.91 -6.25
C PRO A 256 9.18 -9.32 -6.21
N PRO A 257 9.90 -10.33 -5.69
CA PRO A 257 9.39 -11.69 -5.60
C PRO A 257 8.07 -11.74 -4.83
N GLY A 258 7.17 -12.65 -5.24
CA GLY A 258 5.85 -12.79 -4.63
C GLY A 258 4.83 -11.74 -5.08
N ALA A 259 5.15 -10.87 -6.04
CA ALA A 259 4.15 -9.99 -6.63
C ALA A 259 3.00 -10.76 -7.27
N VAL A 260 1.77 -10.36 -6.96
CA VAL A 260 0.58 -10.83 -7.67
C VAL A 260 0.57 -10.28 -9.11
N ASP A 261 -0.42 -10.67 -9.91
CA ASP A 261 -0.57 -10.15 -11.27
C ASP A 261 -0.57 -8.62 -11.31
N GLU A 262 0.01 -8.04 -12.35
CA GLU A 262 0.33 -6.59 -12.41
C GLU A 262 -0.89 -5.69 -12.16
N LEU A 263 -2.08 -6.07 -12.62
CA LEU A 263 -3.28 -5.26 -12.42
C LEU A 263 -3.75 -5.32 -10.97
N THR A 264 -3.85 -6.52 -10.40
CA THR A 264 -4.16 -6.71 -8.97
C THR A 264 -3.10 -6.05 -8.09
N PHE A 265 -1.82 -6.11 -8.49
CA PHE A 265 -0.70 -5.51 -7.78
C PHE A 265 -0.84 -4.00 -7.66
N LYS A 266 -1.15 -3.30 -8.76
CA LYS A 266 -1.36 -1.84 -8.77
C LYS A 266 -2.50 -1.39 -7.85
N GLY A 267 -3.55 -2.23 -7.72
CA GLY A 267 -4.68 -2.00 -6.81
C GLY A 267 -4.33 -2.29 -5.35
N LEU A 268 -3.75 -3.46 -5.06
CA LEU A 268 -3.39 -3.87 -3.70
C LEU A 268 -2.26 -3.01 -3.11
N CYS A 269 -1.31 -2.54 -3.93
CA CYS A 269 -0.16 -1.81 -3.43
C CYS A 269 -0.58 -0.49 -2.77
N THR A 270 -0.44 -0.41 -1.45
CA THR A 270 -0.72 0.80 -0.67
C THR A 270 0.34 1.90 -0.84
N ARG A 271 1.42 1.63 -1.59
CA ARG A 271 2.55 2.56 -1.82
C ARG A 271 3.23 3.02 -0.51
N CYS A 272 3.17 2.19 0.53
CA CYS A 272 3.77 2.47 1.84
C CYS A 272 5.31 2.52 1.83
N GLY A 273 5.96 1.94 0.82
CA GLY A 273 7.42 1.94 0.70
C GLY A 273 8.16 0.95 1.60
N ASN A 274 7.47 0.13 2.40
CA ASN A 274 8.11 -0.79 3.34
C ASN A 274 9.05 -1.80 2.65
N CYS A 275 8.65 -2.32 1.49
CA CYS A 275 9.47 -3.24 0.71
C CYS A 275 10.80 -2.64 0.29
N ILE A 276 10.81 -1.35 -0.10
CA ILE A 276 12.01 -0.59 -0.44
C ILE A 276 12.94 -0.50 0.76
N ARG A 277 12.43 -0.06 1.92
CA ARG A 277 13.21 0.10 3.16
C ARG A 277 13.75 -1.20 3.73
N SER A 278 13.02 -2.30 3.52
CA SER A 278 13.44 -3.63 3.98
C SER A 278 14.48 -4.29 3.10
N CYS A 279 14.76 -3.73 1.92
CA CYS A 279 15.65 -4.32 0.94
C CYS A 279 17.12 -4.01 1.29
N PRO A 280 17.93 -5.02 1.66
CA PRO A 280 19.33 -4.79 2.03
C PRO A 280 20.25 -4.47 0.83
N HIS A 281 19.75 -4.63 -0.39
CA HIS A 281 20.52 -4.48 -1.63
C HIS A 281 20.14 -3.24 -2.46
N ASP A 282 19.18 -2.43 -1.97
CA ASP A 282 18.69 -1.21 -2.64
C ASP A 282 18.35 -1.37 -4.15
N ILE A 283 17.79 -2.54 -4.50
CA ILE A 283 17.35 -2.87 -5.87
C ILE A 283 15.88 -2.50 -6.13
N ILE A 284 15.15 -2.02 -5.13
CA ILE A 284 13.72 -1.71 -5.25
C ILE A 284 13.54 -0.19 -5.26
N ARG A 285 13.11 0.38 -6.38
CA ARG A 285 12.87 1.82 -6.58
C ARG A 285 11.36 2.10 -6.64
N ARG A 286 10.96 3.37 -6.47
CA ARG A 286 9.59 3.79 -6.82
C ARG A 286 9.49 4.07 -8.32
N ASP A 287 8.41 3.61 -8.93
CA ASP A 287 8.06 4.02 -10.29
C ASP A 287 7.78 5.53 -10.34
N THR A 288 8.48 6.22 -11.23
CA THR A 288 8.33 7.65 -11.51
C THR A 288 7.28 7.93 -12.58
N GLY A 289 6.54 6.91 -13.03
CA GLY A 289 5.49 6.99 -14.04
C GLY A 289 5.86 6.36 -15.38
N GLN A 290 7.01 5.66 -15.45
CA GLN A 290 7.49 5.00 -16.66
C GLN A 290 6.56 3.85 -17.09
N TYR A 291 5.87 3.23 -16.12
CA TYR A 291 5.00 2.07 -16.34
C TYR A 291 3.50 2.42 -16.21
N GLY A 292 3.18 3.69 -16.51
CA GLY A 292 1.84 4.27 -16.56
C GLY A 292 1.38 4.90 -15.24
N ILE A 293 0.37 5.77 -15.33
CA ILE A 293 -0.11 6.59 -14.21
C ILE A 293 -0.61 5.73 -13.04
N SER A 294 -1.22 4.57 -13.34
CA SER A 294 -1.69 3.62 -12.32
C SER A 294 -0.54 2.94 -11.55
N GLY A 295 0.67 2.93 -12.11
CA GLY A 295 1.88 2.37 -11.50
C GLY A 295 2.70 3.37 -10.67
N ILE A 296 2.39 4.67 -10.72
CA ILE A 296 3.17 5.70 -10.01
C ILE A 296 3.35 5.34 -8.52
N LEU A 297 4.58 5.48 -8.02
CA LEU A 297 5.03 5.17 -6.65
C LEU A 297 4.93 3.69 -6.23
N THR A 298 4.58 2.79 -7.14
CA THR A 298 4.67 1.34 -6.89
C THR A 298 6.13 0.87 -6.98
N PRO A 299 6.52 -0.21 -6.27
CA PRO A 299 7.92 -0.66 -6.25
C PRO A 299 8.31 -1.40 -7.54
N VAL A 300 9.41 -1.00 -8.15
CA VAL A 300 10.00 -1.61 -9.36
C VAL A 300 11.43 -2.05 -9.05
N LEU A 301 11.88 -3.15 -9.66
CA LEU A 301 13.26 -3.60 -9.52
C LEU A 301 14.17 -2.91 -10.55
N THR A 302 15.35 -2.50 -10.10
CA THR A 302 16.46 -2.07 -10.95
C THR A 302 17.74 -2.79 -10.51
N PHE A 303 18.60 -3.13 -11.47
CA PHE A 303 19.80 -3.94 -11.25
C PHE A 303 21.07 -3.18 -11.63
N ASP A 304 21.19 -1.95 -11.12
CA ASP A 304 22.30 -1.05 -11.47
C ASP A 304 23.63 -1.51 -10.83
N GLU A 305 23.61 -1.78 -9.52
CA GLU A 305 24.79 -2.15 -8.73
C GLU A 305 24.64 -3.51 -8.03
N ASN A 306 23.41 -3.92 -7.73
CA ASN A 306 23.10 -5.11 -6.95
C ASN A 306 21.93 -5.88 -7.57
N TYR A 307 21.69 -7.10 -7.05
CA TYR A 307 20.65 -8.00 -7.54
C TYR A 307 19.84 -8.64 -6.41
N CYS A 308 18.78 -9.37 -6.75
CA CYS A 308 17.91 -10.04 -5.79
C CYS A 308 18.55 -11.35 -5.28
N ARG A 309 19.33 -11.29 -4.21
CA ARG A 309 20.01 -12.44 -3.59
C ARG A 309 19.09 -13.56 -3.17
N GLU A 310 19.46 -14.80 -3.46
CA GLU A 310 18.76 -16.06 -3.18
C GLU A 310 18.36 -16.24 -1.71
N ASP A 311 19.13 -15.69 -0.78
CA ASP A 311 18.96 -15.82 0.68
C ASP A 311 18.05 -14.75 1.32
N CYS A 312 17.35 -13.93 0.52
CA CYS A 312 16.56 -12.81 1.02
C CYS A 312 15.10 -12.80 0.54
N THR A 313 14.13 -12.83 1.46
CA THR A 313 12.68 -12.65 1.17
C THR A 313 12.05 -11.48 1.93
N ARG A 314 12.85 -10.60 2.55
CA ARG A 314 12.40 -9.55 3.49
C ARG A 314 11.24 -8.68 2.97
N CYS A 315 11.30 -8.26 1.70
CA CYS A 315 10.28 -7.40 1.10
C CYS A 315 8.87 -8.02 1.10
N THR A 316 8.78 -9.36 1.08
CA THR A 316 7.52 -10.11 1.07
C THR A 316 6.85 -10.21 2.44
N TRP A 317 7.64 -10.06 3.51
CA TRP A 317 7.16 -10.11 4.89
C TRP A 317 6.67 -8.76 5.42
N VAL A 318 7.14 -7.67 4.81
CA VAL A 318 6.79 -6.31 5.24
C VAL A 318 5.61 -5.68 4.47
N CYS A 319 4.99 -6.43 3.55
CA CYS A 319 3.88 -5.96 2.73
C CYS A 319 2.54 -6.09 3.48
N PRO A 320 1.91 -4.98 3.92
CA PRO A 320 0.70 -5.03 4.74
C PRO A 320 -0.56 -5.38 3.93
N SER A 321 -0.56 -5.14 2.62
CA SER A 321 -1.73 -5.32 1.74
C SER A 321 -1.67 -6.59 0.90
N LYS A 322 -0.64 -7.42 1.06
CA LYS A 322 -0.42 -8.63 0.27
C LYS A 322 -0.33 -8.37 -1.24
N ALA A 323 0.11 -7.17 -1.65
CA ALA A 323 0.57 -6.96 -3.02
C ALA A 323 1.79 -7.83 -3.33
N LEU A 324 2.63 -8.08 -2.32
CA LEU A 324 3.66 -9.11 -2.30
C LEU A 324 3.18 -10.22 -1.35
N VAL A 325 3.01 -11.43 -1.87
CA VAL A 325 2.73 -12.63 -1.10
C VAL A 325 4.00 -13.07 -0.38
N SER A 326 3.89 -13.48 0.88
CA SER A 326 5.01 -14.00 1.67
C SER A 326 5.66 -15.21 1.01
N VAL A 327 6.98 -15.17 0.89
CA VAL A 327 7.79 -16.20 0.25
C VAL A 327 8.74 -16.83 1.27
N ASN A 328 8.73 -18.16 1.35
CA ASN A 328 9.74 -18.92 2.08
C ASN A 328 11.03 -19.00 1.25
N LEU A 329 12.18 -19.04 1.92
CA LEU A 329 13.49 -19.06 1.25
C LEU A 329 13.64 -20.26 0.32
N ASP A 330 13.21 -21.45 0.77
CA ASP A 330 13.34 -22.70 0.00
C ASP A 330 12.62 -22.63 -1.35
N ASN A 331 11.47 -21.94 -1.40
CA ASN A 331 10.65 -21.84 -2.61
C ASN A 331 11.00 -20.61 -3.46
N LYS A 332 11.94 -19.76 -3.01
CA LYS A 332 12.24 -18.50 -3.72
C LYS A 332 12.81 -18.76 -5.12
N ARG A 333 13.57 -19.85 -5.30
CA ARG A 333 14.15 -20.24 -6.58
C ARG A 333 13.10 -20.41 -7.67
N ASP A 334 11.93 -20.91 -7.31
CA ASP A 334 10.84 -21.23 -8.24
C ASP A 334 9.96 -20.01 -8.56
N ILE A 335 10.22 -18.87 -7.90
CA ILE A 335 9.45 -17.65 -8.11
C ILE A 335 10.12 -16.80 -9.19
N GLN A 336 9.49 -16.80 -10.35
CA GLN A 336 9.95 -16.05 -11.49
C GLN A 336 9.64 -14.55 -11.34
N ILE A 337 10.69 -13.73 -11.29
CA ILE A 337 10.65 -12.26 -11.26
C ILE A 337 10.67 -11.69 -12.68
N GLY A 338 11.44 -12.32 -13.56
CA GLY A 338 11.64 -11.94 -14.95
C GLY A 338 12.41 -13.02 -15.72
N MET A 339 12.88 -12.68 -16.91
CA MET A 339 13.71 -13.52 -17.75
C MET A 339 14.91 -12.73 -18.24
N ALA A 340 16.11 -13.29 -18.06
CA ALA A 340 17.30 -12.70 -18.65
C ALA A 340 17.27 -12.91 -20.18
N GLN A 341 17.72 -11.90 -20.92
CA GLN A 341 17.84 -11.91 -22.38
C GLN A 341 19.18 -11.31 -22.77
N VAL A 342 19.83 -11.89 -23.77
CA VAL A 342 21.14 -11.45 -24.28
C VAL A 342 20.96 -10.77 -25.63
N ASP A 343 21.54 -9.59 -25.77
CA ASP A 343 21.74 -8.88 -27.02
C ASP A 343 23.17 -9.18 -27.52
N MET A 344 23.27 -10.01 -28.55
CA MET A 344 24.55 -10.44 -29.11
C MET A 344 25.33 -9.28 -29.77
N ASN A 345 24.66 -8.21 -30.19
CA ASN A 345 25.33 -7.03 -30.77
C ASN A 345 26.13 -6.23 -29.73
N LEU A 346 25.81 -6.41 -28.45
CA LEU A 346 26.52 -5.77 -27.34
C LEU A 346 27.42 -6.76 -26.59
N CYS A 347 27.24 -8.06 -26.83
CA CYS A 347 27.93 -9.10 -26.08
C CYS A 347 29.38 -9.19 -26.53
N LEU A 348 30.31 -9.23 -25.57
CA LEU A 348 31.73 -9.39 -25.86
C LEU A 348 32.04 -10.67 -26.66
N LEU A 349 31.23 -11.73 -26.50
CA LEU A 349 31.38 -12.93 -27.32
C LEU A 349 31.10 -12.67 -28.80
N GLY A 350 30.16 -11.75 -29.11
CA GLY A 350 29.88 -11.31 -30.48
C GLY A 350 30.92 -10.37 -31.06
N GLU A 351 31.84 -9.88 -30.22
CA GLU A 351 33.02 -9.10 -30.60
C GLU A 351 34.30 -9.95 -30.55
N ASP A 352 34.19 -11.29 -30.60
CA ASP A 352 35.29 -12.27 -30.55
C ASP A 352 36.18 -12.19 -29.28
N HIS A 353 35.64 -11.68 -28.16
CA HIS A 353 36.31 -11.67 -26.86
C HIS A 353 35.87 -12.83 -25.96
N GLU A 354 36.81 -13.36 -25.16
CA GLU A 354 36.50 -14.38 -24.16
C GLU A 354 35.77 -13.78 -22.95
N CYS A 355 34.51 -14.17 -22.73
CA CYS A 355 33.72 -13.72 -21.58
C CYS A 355 32.81 -14.81 -21.04
N SER A 356 32.92 -15.08 -19.72
CA SER A 356 32.11 -16.07 -19.00
C SER A 356 31.35 -15.48 -17.80
N ALA A 357 31.28 -14.14 -17.70
CA ALA A 357 30.84 -13.43 -16.49
C ALA A 357 29.40 -13.79 -16.07
N CYS A 358 28.44 -13.78 -17.01
CA CYS A 358 27.04 -14.06 -16.70
C CYS A 358 26.80 -15.51 -16.25
N MET A 359 27.58 -16.46 -16.77
CA MET A 359 27.54 -17.86 -16.34
C MET A 359 28.11 -18.03 -14.94
N LEU A 360 29.30 -17.47 -14.67
CA LEU A 360 29.97 -17.59 -13.37
C LEU A 360 29.18 -16.92 -12.23
N TRP A 361 28.51 -15.81 -12.51
CA TRP A 361 27.75 -15.07 -11.50
C TRP A 361 26.31 -15.59 -11.30
N CYS A 362 25.84 -16.54 -12.11
CA CYS A 362 24.46 -17.03 -11.99
C CYS A 362 24.33 -18.02 -10.81
N PRO A 363 23.69 -17.65 -9.69
CA PRO A 363 23.56 -18.57 -8.55
C PRO A 363 22.64 -19.76 -8.84
N TYR A 364 21.82 -19.67 -9.89
CA TYR A 364 20.85 -20.71 -10.26
C TYR A 364 21.34 -21.66 -11.35
N ASN A 365 22.56 -21.47 -11.86
CA ASN A 365 23.12 -22.22 -13.00
C ASN A 365 22.17 -22.24 -14.22
N ALA A 366 21.59 -21.07 -14.52
CA ALA A 366 20.61 -20.88 -15.58
C ALA A 366 21.20 -20.39 -16.91
N VAL A 367 22.51 -20.16 -16.98
CA VAL A 367 23.20 -19.69 -18.19
C VAL A 367 24.20 -20.76 -18.60
N SER A 368 24.19 -21.14 -19.87
CA SER A 368 25.13 -22.09 -20.48
C SER A 368 25.60 -21.58 -21.84
N TYR A 369 26.83 -21.88 -22.24
CA TYR A 369 27.32 -21.54 -23.58
C TYR A 369 27.15 -22.71 -24.54
N VAL A 370 26.62 -22.43 -25.72
CA VAL A 370 26.48 -23.39 -26.81
C VAL A 370 27.20 -22.83 -28.03
N PHE A 371 27.95 -23.66 -28.75
CA PHE A 371 28.57 -23.25 -30.00
C PHE A 371 27.50 -23.15 -31.10
N SER A 372 27.36 -21.98 -31.70
CA SER A 372 26.48 -21.74 -32.83
C SER A 372 27.25 -21.97 -34.12
N GLU A 373 26.88 -23.01 -34.88
CA GLU A 373 27.51 -23.28 -36.19
C GLU A 373 27.23 -22.17 -37.21
N ALA A 374 26.06 -21.52 -37.12
CA ALA A 374 25.63 -20.47 -38.05
C ALA A 374 26.44 -19.18 -37.89
N GLU A 375 26.76 -18.80 -36.66
CA GLU A 375 27.53 -17.60 -36.33
C GLU A 375 29.01 -17.92 -36.06
N TYR A 376 29.37 -19.21 -36.05
CA TYR A 376 30.70 -19.74 -35.76
C TYR A 376 31.30 -19.23 -34.43
N MET A 377 30.46 -19.06 -33.41
CA MET A 377 30.82 -18.46 -32.12
C MET A 377 30.06 -19.08 -30.94
N LEU A 378 30.52 -18.83 -29.71
CA LEU A 378 29.83 -19.25 -28.50
C LEU A 378 28.69 -18.29 -28.16
N VAL A 379 27.48 -18.82 -27.98
CA VAL A 379 26.29 -18.05 -27.65
C VAL A 379 25.77 -18.46 -26.26
N PRO A 380 25.50 -17.50 -25.35
CA PRO A 380 24.84 -17.76 -24.08
C PRO A 380 23.38 -18.14 -24.29
N VAL A 381 23.00 -19.33 -23.83
CA VAL A 381 21.63 -19.83 -23.77
C VAL A 381 21.13 -19.78 -22.33
N ILE A 382 19.92 -19.28 -22.14
CA ILE A 382 19.29 -19.11 -20.82
C ILE A 382 18.22 -20.19 -20.63
N ASP A 383 18.43 -21.03 -19.62
CA ASP A 383 17.50 -22.08 -19.21
C ASP A 383 16.30 -21.46 -18.48
N ALA A 384 15.16 -21.40 -19.17
CA ALA A 384 13.93 -20.83 -18.65
C ALA A 384 13.38 -21.55 -17.40
N GLY A 385 13.72 -22.83 -17.21
CA GLY A 385 13.32 -23.60 -16.03
C GLY A 385 14.13 -23.28 -14.77
N LYS A 386 15.32 -22.69 -14.93
CA LYS A 386 16.21 -22.31 -13.80
C LYS A 386 16.29 -20.81 -13.60
N CYS A 387 16.07 -20.01 -14.65
CA CYS A 387 16.19 -18.57 -14.59
C CYS A 387 14.99 -17.97 -13.87
N ASN A 388 15.20 -17.46 -12.66
CA ASN A 388 14.17 -16.74 -11.92
C ASN A 388 14.18 -15.22 -12.16
N GLY A 389 15.13 -14.70 -12.95
CA GLY A 389 15.25 -13.26 -13.21
C GLY A 389 15.78 -12.43 -12.04
N CYS A 390 16.67 -12.98 -11.21
CA CYS A 390 17.22 -12.28 -10.04
C CYS A 390 18.07 -11.04 -10.34
N GLY A 391 18.62 -10.89 -11.55
CA GLY A 391 19.47 -9.76 -11.96
C GLY A 391 20.98 -9.98 -11.83
N ALA A 392 21.45 -11.11 -11.27
CA ALA A 392 22.88 -11.34 -11.01
C ALA A 392 23.76 -11.22 -12.26
N CYS A 393 23.29 -11.78 -13.38
CA CYS A 393 23.99 -11.74 -14.65
C CYS A 393 24.03 -10.35 -15.31
N GLU A 394 23.00 -9.53 -15.10
CA GLU A 394 22.94 -8.14 -15.61
C GLU A 394 23.95 -7.25 -14.91
N VAL A 395 24.06 -7.38 -13.57
CA VAL A 395 25.05 -6.66 -12.76
C VAL A 395 26.47 -7.08 -13.15
N ALA A 396 26.71 -8.39 -13.31
CA ALA A 396 28.02 -8.94 -13.64
C ALA A 396 28.52 -8.58 -15.05
N CYS A 397 27.62 -8.19 -15.95
CA CYS A 397 27.96 -7.91 -17.33
C CYS A 397 28.88 -6.67 -17.44
N PRO A 398 30.08 -6.79 -18.03
CA PRO A 398 31.05 -5.70 -18.07
C PRO A 398 30.73 -4.62 -19.11
N THR A 399 29.78 -4.86 -20.01
CA THR A 399 29.51 -3.97 -21.15
C THR A 399 28.90 -2.64 -20.67
N SER A 400 29.27 -1.56 -21.35
CA SER A 400 28.90 -0.18 -21.00
C SER A 400 28.78 0.65 -22.28
N PRO A 401 27.85 1.63 -22.38
CA PRO A 401 26.90 2.10 -21.36
C PRO A 401 25.66 1.23 -21.20
N ARG A 402 25.45 0.23 -22.06
CA ARG A 402 24.34 -0.73 -21.98
C ARG A 402 24.87 -2.12 -21.66
N LYS A 403 24.23 -2.79 -20.69
CA LYS A 403 24.44 -4.21 -20.42
C LYS A 403 23.95 -5.06 -21.58
N ALA A 404 24.77 -6.01 -22.04
CA ALA A 404 24.45 -6.94 -23.11
C ALA A 404 23.44 -8.01 -22.67
N ILE A 405 23.43 -8.36 -21.38
CA ILE A 405 22.39 -9.21 -20.80
C ILE A 405 21.54 -8.37 -19.83
N ARG A 406 20.22 -8.44 -19.99
CA ARG A 406 19.25 -7.70 -19.16
C ARG A 406 18.10 -8.59 -18.75
N VAL A 407 17.55 -8.36 -17.57
CA VAL A 407 16.34 -9.02 -17.12
C VAL A 407 15.12 -8.21 -17.59
N LEU A 408 14.23 -8.87 -18.31
CA LEU A 408 12.96 -8.29 -18.76
C LEU A 408 11.80 -8.97 -18.03
N SER A 409 10.67 -8.28 -17.93
CA SER A 409 9.45 -8.86 -17.37
C SER A 409 8.90 -9.96 -18.29
N ASN A 410 8.32 -10.99 -17.68
CA ASN A 410 7.72 -12.13 -18.39
C ASN A 410 6.37 -11.80 -19.01
N ALA A 411 6.14 -10.55 -19.44
CA ALA A 411 4.93 -10.16 -20.15
C ALA A 411 4.89 -10.93 -21.47
N LYS A 412 4.34 -12.15 -21.40
CA LYS A 412 4.17 -13.16 -22.44
C LYS A 412 4.73 -12.72 -23.80
N ILE A 413 5.90 -13.25 -24.14
CA ILE A 413 6.19 -13.64 -25.51
C ILE A 413 5.20 -14.79 -25.78
N SER A 414 3.96 -14.45 -26.13
CA SER A 414 2.94 -15.39 -26.60
C SER A 414 2.75 -15.17 -28.08
#